data_AF-A0A538QNA1-F1
#
_entry.id   AF-A0A538QNA1-F1
#
_cell.length_a   1.000
_cell.length_b   1.000
_cell.length_c   1.000
_cell.angle_alpha   90.00
_cell.angle_beta   90.00
_cell.angle_gamma   90.00
#
_symmetry.space_group_name_H-M   'P 1'
#
loop_
_entity.id
_entity.type
_entity.pdbx_description
1 polymer ?
#
loop_
_entity_poly.entity_id
_entity_poly.type
_entity_poly.pdbx_seq_one_letter_code
_entity_poly.pdbx_strand_id
1 'polypeptide(L)'
;MRALAIAAAVALAGPVAAQPGGRVVGTVKFLEADGGPASAADVIVYVTGFNEPPTDNVTVIAQKGRRFVPDLVAITVGEKVAFPNLDPFLHNVFSQSVPRKFDLGSFKRGETKEKQFPEAGVVDVYCNIHPEMAATILILPNRRHVVAAADGKFAIDGVPPGDWTVYAYARRATKPAIASVTVKSGAEAMIDLEIVRGPEPAHLNKYGEKYKDGGQVYH
;
A
#
# COMPACT_ATOMS: atom_id res chain seq x y z
N MET A 1 -42.37 33.21 46.71
CA MET A 1 -41.78 32.74 45.43
C MET A 1 -40.96 31.49 45.74
N ARG A 2 -41.34 30.32 45.22
CA ARG A 2 -40.61 29.05 45.43
C ARG A 2 -39.66 28.83 44.26
N ALA A 3 -38.36 28.83 44.51
CA ALA A 3 -37.36 28.51 43.49
C ALA A 3 -37.26 26.99 43.34
N LEU A 4 -37.61 26.46 42.16
CA LEU A 4 -37.28 25.10 41.77
C LEU A 4 -35.82 25.05 41.34
N ALA A 5 -35.00 24.26 42.03
CA ALA A 5 -33.66 23.92 41.58
C ALA A 5 -33.76 22.75 40.58
N ILE A 6 -33.40 23.00 39.32
CA ILE A 6 -33.24 21.96 38.30
C ILE A 6 -31.83 21.39 38.45
N ALA A 7 -31.72 20.17 38.99
CA ALA A 7 -30.47 19.43 39.00
C ALA A 7 -30.21 18.85 37.61
N ALA A 8 -29.24 19.40 36.88
CA ALA A 8 -28.76 18.82 35.63
C ALA A 8 -27.90 17.59 35.94
N ALA A 9 -28.42 16.39 35.66
CA ALA A 9 -27.65 15.16 35.72
C ALA A 9 -26.67 15.12 34.55
N VAL A 10 -25.38 15.39 34.81
CA VAL A 10 -24.31 15.14 33.86
C VAL A 10 -24.10 13.63 33.80
N ALA A 11 -24.60 12.99 32.73
CA ALA A 11 -24.30 11.60 32.45
C ALA A 11 -22.82 11.50 32.04
N LEU A 12 -21.98 11.02 32.96
CA LEU A 12 -20.61 10.61 32.65
C LEU A 12 -20.69 9.37 31.75
N ALA A 13 -20.39 9.55 30.47
CA ALA A 13 -20.22 8.42 29.55
C ALA A 13 -19.02 7.59 30.04
N GLY A 14 -19.31 6.41 30.60
CA GLY A 14 -18.29 5.44 30.95
C GLY A 14 -17.50 5.01 29.69
N PRO A 15 -16.30 4.44 29.85
CA PRO A 15 -15.52 3.97 28.71
C PRO A 15 -16.33 2.93 27.94
N VAL A 16 -16.65 3.23 26.68
CA VAL A 16 -17.21 2.24 25.75
C VAL A 16 -16.12 1.20 25.55
N ALA A 17 -16.36 -0.03 26.00
CA ALA A 17 -15.45 -1.14 25.73
C ALA A 17 -15.21 -1.24 24.22
N ALA A 18 -13.94 -1.26 23.81
CA ALA A 18 -13.59 -1.43 22.41
C ALA A 18 -14.21 -2.74 21.91
N GLN A 19 -15.14 -2.65 20.96
CA GLN A 19 -15.73 -3.84 20.35
C GLN A 19 -14.62 -4.61 19.63
N PRO A 20 -14.58 -5.95 19.72
CA PRO A 20 -13.63 -6.73 18.96
C PRO A 20 -13.85 -6.47 17.47
N GLY A 21 -12.76 -6.19 16.75
CA GLY A 21 -12.81 -6.07 15.30
C GLY A 21 -13.31 -7.37 14.66
N GLY A 22 -14.06 -7.24 13.57
CA GLY A 22 -14.39 -8.37 12.72
C GLY A 22 -13.25 -8.73 11.77
N ARG A 23 -13.55 -9.61 10.82
CA ARG A 23 -12.59 -10.15 9.86
C ARG A 23 -13.16 -10.09 8.46
N VAL A 24 -12.37 -9.62 7.49
CA VAL A 24 -12.74 -9.70 6.07
C VAL A 24 -11.96 -10.84 5.45
N VAL A 25 -12.66 -11.84 4.94
CA VAL A 25 -12.06 -13.02 4.28
C VAL A 25 -12.54 -13.12 2.85
N GLY A 26 -11.80 -13.82 2.00
CA GLY A 26 -12.21 -13.94 0.61
C GLY A 26 -11.18 -14.53 -0.32
N THR A 27 -11.49 -14.42 -1.61
CA THR A 27 -10.55 -14.74 -2.68
C THR A 27 -10.34 -13.56 -3.62
N VAL A 28 -9.12 -13.45 -4.15
CA VAL A 28 -8.79 -12.61 -5.29
C VAL A 28 -8.45 -13.51 -6.46
N LYS A 29 -9.22 -13.43 -7.53
CA LYS A 29 -8.85 -13.98 -8.83
C LYS A 29 -7.96 -12.98 -9.55
N PHE A 30 -6.69 -13.33 -9.71
CA PHE A 30 -5.78 -12.55 -10.55
C PHE A 30 -5.66 -13.22 -11.91
N LEU A 31 -5.99 -12.48 -12.96
CA LEU A 31 -5.98 -12.96 -14.33
C LEU A 31 -4.88 -12.25 -15.14
N GLU A 32 -4.23 -12.97 -16.04
CA GLU A 32 -3.46 -12.40 -17.13
C GLU A 32 -4.39 -11.70 -18.14
N ALA A 33 -3.82 -10.91 -19.04
CA ALA A 33 -4.59 -10.13 -20.01
C ALA A 33 -5.43 -10.99 -20.99
N ASP A 34 -5.03 -12.24 -21.22
CA ASP A 34 -5.73 -13.23 -22.04
C ASP A 34 -6.79 -14.03 -21.25
N GLY A 35 -6.97 -13.75 -19.96
CA GLY A 35 -7.89 -14.45 -19.05
C GLY A 35 -7.29 -15.69 -18.39
N GLY A 36 -6.03 -16.05 -18.66
CA GLY A 36 -5.32 -17.10 -17.94
C GLY A 36 -5.08 -16.75 -16.47
N PRO A 37 -4.84 -17.73 -15.57
CA PRO A 37 -4.58 -17.45 -14.17
C PRO A 37 -3.20 -16.81 -13.95
N ALA A 38 -3.13 -15.80 -13.09
CA ALA A 38 -1.93 -15.19 -12.58
C ALA A 38 -1.76 -15.49 -11.08
N SER A 39 -0.53 -15.57 -10.59
CA SER A 39 -0.27 -15.72 -9.15
C SER A 39 -0.73 -14.48 -8.38
N ALA A 40 -1.64 -14.65 -7.42
CA ALA A 40 -2.14 -13.55 -6.57
C ALA A 40 -1.16 -13.11 -5.47
N ALA A 41 0.02 -13.73 -5.37
CA ALA A 41 1.04 -13.40 -4.37
C ALA A 41 1.57 -11.96 -4.47
N ASP A 42 1.32 -11.27 -5.58
CA ASP A 42 1.70 -9.86 -5.79
C ASP A 42 0.49 -8.90 -5.62
N VAL A 43 -0.61 -9.36 -5.03
CA VAL A 43 -1.83 -8.56 -4.83
C VAL A 43 -1.96 -8.16 -3.36
N ILE A 44 -2.07 -6.85 -3.11
CA ILE A 44 -2.43 -6.33 -1.80
C ILE A 44 -3.94 -6.10 -1.74
N VAL A 45 -4.58 -6.68 -0.74
CA VAL A 45 -5.99 -6.44 -0.39
C VAL A 45 -6.04 -5.52 0.82
N TYR A 46 -6.82 -4.45 0.76
CA TYR A 46 -6.89 -3.45 1.84
C TYR A 46 -8.27 -2.84 2.02
N VAL A 47 -8.56 -2.36 3.23
CA VAL A 47 -9.84 -1.75 3.60
C VAL A 47 -9.68 -0.24 3.79
N THR A 48 -10.66 0.54 3.33
CA THR A 48 -10.72 2.00 3.50
C THR A 48 -12.03 2.43 4.16
N GLY A 49 -12.08 3.68 4.63
CA GLY A 49 -13.25 4.29 5.26
C GLY A 49 -13.03 4.66 6.74
N PHE A 50 -11.90 4.26 7.32
CA PHE A 50 -11.49 4.63 8.68
C PHE A 50 -9.97 4.83 8.73
N ASN A 51 -9.51 5.47 9.81
CA ASN A 51 -8.12 5.79 10.06
C ASN A 51 -7.57 4.98 11.24
N GLU A 52 -6.30 4.62 11.16
CA GLU A 52 -5.54 4.08 12.29
C GLU A 52 -4.17 4.77 12.35
N PRO A 53 -3.58 4.92 13.55
CA PRO A 53 -2.24 5.47 13.64
C PRO A 53 -1.22 4.55 12.96
N PRO A 54 -0.12 5.11 12.43
CA PRO A 54 0.99 4.32 11.92
C PRO A 54 1.62 3.48 13.05
N THR A 55 2.41 2.49 12.66
CA THR A 55 3.32 1.81 13.59
C THR A 55 4.72 2.43 13.51
N ASP A 56 5.60 2.01 14.42
CA ASP A 56 7.04 2.32 14.32
C ASP A 56 7.76 1.43 13.28
N ASN A 57 7.02 0.63 12.49
CA ASN A 57 7.61 -0.25 11.49
C ASN A 57 8.20 0.57 10.34
N VAL A 58 9.41 0.19 9.94
CA VAL A 58 10.05 0.70 8.72
C VAL A 58 9.95 -0.39 7.67
N THR A 59 9.13 -0.13 6.65
CA THR A 59 9.02 -1.03 5.49
C THR A 59 10.30 -0.94 4.67
N VAL A 60 10.77 -2.06 4.12
CA VAL A 60 12.02 -2.10 3.33
C VAL A 60 11.71 -2.42 1.88
N ILE A 61 12.28 -1.64 0.97
CA ILE A 61 12.33 -1.91 -0.48
C ILE A 61 13.79 -1.93 -0.90
N ALA A 62 14.37 -3.12 -1.06
CA ALA A 62 15.77 -3.26 -1.42
C ALA A 62 16.01 -3.11 -2.93
N GLN A 63 17.11 -2.47 -3.31
CA GLN A 63 17.63 -2.48 -4.68
C GLN A 63 18.52 -3.72 -4.81
N LYS A 64 18.05 -4.76 -5.51
CA LYS A 64 18.74 -6.05 -5.65
C LYS A 64 18.43 -6.70 -7.00
N GLY A 65 19.47 -7.16 -7.70
CA GLY A 65 19.36 -7.77 -9.02
C GLY A 65 18.74 -6.85 -10.07
N ARG A 66 19.03 -5.53 -10.03
CA ARG A 66 18.37 -4.49 -10.84
C ARG A 66 16.85 -4.49 -10.71
N ARG A 67 16.35 -4.70 -9.49
CA ARG A 67 14.93 -4.61 -9.14
C ARG A 67 14.77 -3.95 -7.78
N PHE A 68 13.59 -3.39 -7.56
CA PHE A 68 13.10 -3.12 -6.23
C PHE A 68 12.43 -4.39 -5.68
N VAL A 69 12.80 -4.79 -4.47
CA VAL A 69 12.30 -6.03 -3.84
C VAL A 69 11.92 -5.77 -2.38
N PRO A 70 10.64 -6.01 -2.00
CA PRO A 70 9.49 -6.22 -2.88
C PRO A 70 9.23 -5.00 -3.79
N ASP A 71 8.56 -5.21 -4.93
CA ASP A 71 8.19 -4.12 -5.83
C ASP A 71 6.83 -3.51 -5.47
N LEU A 72 5.96 -4.20 -4.74
CA LEU A 72 4.73 -3.65 -4.19
C LEU A 72 4.72 -3.74 -2.66
N VAL A 73 4.44 -2.62 -2.00
CA VAL A 73 4.23 -2.58 -0.55
C VAL A 73 3.03 -1.70 -0.19
N ALA A 74 2.47 -1.94 1.00
CA ALA A 74 1.55 -1.02 1.63
C ALA A 74 2.13 -0.56 2.97
N ILE A 75 1.93 0.71 3.27
CA ILE A 75 2.30 1.37 4.53
C ILE A 75 1.12 2.22 5.01
N THR A 76 1.13 2.60 6.27
CA THR A 76 0.16 3.58 6.81
C THR A 76 0.72 4.99 6.75
N VAL A 77 -0.17 5.98 6.57
CA VAL A 77 0.19 7.40 6.60
C VAL A 77 1.08 7.74 7.80
N GLY A 78 2.22 8.35 7.54
CA GLY A 78 3.23 8.73 8.53
C GLY A 78 4.39 7.75 8.66
N GLU A 79 4.29 6.54 8.10
CA GLU A 79 5.37 5.56 8.11
C GLU A 79 6.51 5.92 7.14
N LYS A 80 7.64 5.23 7.33
CA LYS A 80 8.84 5.35 6.50
C LYS A 80 9.07 4.10 5.67
N VAL A 81 9.72 4.30 4.53
CA VAL A 81 10.31 3.22 3.73
C VAL A 81 11.82 3.40 3.65
N ALA A 82 12.57 2.34 3.93
CA ALA A 82 14.01 2.26 3.77
C ALA A 82 14.38 1.58 2.45
N PHE A 83 15.39 2.13 1.76
CA PHE A 83 15.85 1.68 0.46
C PHE A 83 17.33 1.28 0.48
N PRO A 84 17.69 0.08 0.98
CA PRO A 84 19.06 -0.39 0.93
C PRO A 84 19.46 -0.73 -0.51
N ASN A 85 20.69 -0.41 -0.91
CA ASN A 85 21.30 -0.93 -2.14
C ASN A 85 22.15 -2.17 -1.85
N LEU A 86 21.70 -3.32 -2.33
CA LEU A 86 22.38 -4.61 -2.15
C LEU A 86 23.18 -5.05 -3.38
N ASP A 87 23.10 -4.31 -4.47
CA ASP A 87 23.83 -4.57 -5.71
C ASP A 87 25.22 -3.89 -5.70
N PRO A 88 26.17 -4.39 -6.51
CA PRO A 88 27.52 -3.83 -6.59
C PRO A 88 27.61 -2.53 -7.42
N PHE A 89 26.52 -2.12 -8.07
CA PHE A 89 26.45 -0.92 -8.91
C PHE A 89 25.53 0.14 -8.33
N LEU A 90 25.61 1.36 -8.88
CA LEU A 90 24.79 2.48 -8.46
C LEU A 90 23.33 2.26 -8.83
N HIS A 91 22.47 2.66 -7.90
CA HIS A 91 21.04 2.83 -8.14
C HIS A 91 20.60 4.22 -7.73
N ASN A 92 19.36 4.54 -8.02
CA ASN A 92 18.68 5.77 -7.65
C ASN A 92 17.24 5.42 -7.28
N VAL A 93 16.64 6.23 -6.41
CA VAL A 93 15.26 6.07 -5.96
C VAL A 93 14.57 7.42 -6.09
N PHE A 94 13.62 7.51 -7.02
CA PHE A 94 12.84 8.74 -7.24
C PHE A 94 11.38 8.41 -7.55
N SER A 95 10.50 9.41 -7.40
CA SER A 95 9.11 9.36 -7.83
C SER A 95 8.69 10.68 -8.47
N GLN A 96 7.87 10.58 -9.52
CA GLN A 96 7.20 11.70 -10.17
C GLN A 96 5.69 11.73 -9.91
N SER A 97 5.17 10.84 -9.06
CA SER A 97 3.75 10.79 -8.71
C SER A 97 3.32 12.10 -8.04
N VAL A 98 2.34 12.81 -8.61
CA VAL A 98 1.83 14.08 -8.06
C VAL A 98 0.75 13.81 -7.01
N PRO A 99 0.74 14.53 -5.86
CA PRO A 99 1.67 15.58 -5.42
C PRO A 99 2.94 15.06 -4.71
N ARG A 100 3.12 13.74 -4.58
CA ARG A 100 4.12 13.06 -3.73
C ARG A 100 5.48 12.84 -4.40
N LYS A 101 5.98 13.82 -5.16
CA LYS A 101 7.27 13.71 -5.86
C LYS A 101 8.45 13.67 -4.88
N PHE A 102 9.49 12.92 -5.21
CA PHE A 102 10.76 12.95 -4.47
C PHE A 102 11.93 12.41 -5.30
N ASP A 103 13.16 12.72 -4.92
CA ASP A 103 14.40 12.09 -5.42
C ASP A 103 15.37 11.93 -4.25
N LEU A 104 15.77 10.69 -3.93
CA LEU A 104 16.74 10.38 -2.87
C LEU A 104 18.19 10.38 -3.38
N GLY A 105 18.39 10.66 -4.67
CA GLY A 105 19.70 10.64 -5.32
C GLY A 105 20.22 9.21 -5.51
N SER A 106 21.51 9.10 -5.81
CA SER A 106 22.13 7.80 -6.06
C SER A 106 22.54 7.08 -4.77
N PHE A 107 22.65 5.75 -4.84
CA PHE A 107 22.98 4.86 -3.73
C PHE A 107 24.18 4.00 -4.12
N LYS A 108 25.26 4.03 -3.34
CA LYS A 108 26.37 3.06 -3.45
C LYS A 108 25.97 1.73 -2.83
N ARG A 109 26.72 0.67 -3.15
CA ARG A 109 26.57 -0.63 -2.50
C ARG A 109 26.60 -0.48 -0.96
N GLY A 110 25.61 -1.05 -0.29
CA GLY A 110 25.47 -1.03 1.16
C GLY A 110 24.85 0.26 1.73
N GLU A 111 24.61 1.28 0.90
CA GLU A 111 23.96 2.52 1.34
C GLU A 111 22.46 2.31 1.51
N THR A 112 21.89 2.93 2.56
CA THR A 112 20.45 2.94 2.84
C THR A 112 20.02 4.38 3.07
N LYS A 113 18.89 4.78 2.50
CA LYS A 113 18.19 6.04 2.80
C LYS A 113 16.73 5.75 3.09
N GLU A 114 16.11 6.61 3.87
CA GLU A 114 14.70 6.50 4.25
C GLU A 114 13.89 7.67 3.70
N LYS A 115 12.61 7.43 3.41
CA LYS A 115 11.61 8.46 3.11
C LYS A 115 10.37 8.25 3.95
N GLN A 116 9.91 9.30 4.64
CA GLN A 116 8.62 9.33 5.30
C GLN A 116 7.51 9.76 4.34
N PHE A 117 6.30 9.18 4.50
CA PHE A 117 5.14 9.43 3.65
C PHE A 117 3.96 9.97 4.47
N PRO A 118 3.77 11.31 4.56
CA PRO A 118 2.76 11.92 5.42
C PRO A 118 1.35 12.00 4.80
N GLU A 119 1.16 11.57 3.56
CA GLU A 119 -0.10 11.73 2.82
C GLU A 119 -0.53 10.44 2.13
N ALA A 120 -1.76 10.00 2.36
CA ALA A 120 -2.34 8.80 1.74
C ALA A 120 -2.35 8.90 0.23
N GLY A 121 -2.16 7.79 -0.49
CA GLY A 121 -2.17 7.74 -1.94
C GLY A 121 -1.25 6.65 -2.51
N VAL A 122 -1.12 6.62 -3.83
CA VAL A 122 -0.24 5.69 -4.55
C VAL A 122 1.00 6.44 -5.02
N VAL A 123 2.17 5.85 -4.81
CA VAL A 123 3.47 6.41 -5.21
C VAL A 123 4.25 5.37 -5.98
N ASP A 124 4.53 5.66 -7.24
CA ASP A 124 5.42 4.81 -8.04
C ASP A 124 6.86 5.28 -7.87
N VAL A 125 7.76 4.32 -7.72
CA VAL A 125 9.17 4.52 -7.42
C VAL A 125 9.99 3.90 -8.53
N TYR A 126 10.97 4.65 -9.04
CA TYR A 126 11.75 4.29 -10.20
C TYR A 126 13.25 4.49 -9.95
N CYS A 127 14.06 3.89 -10.82
CA CYS A 127 15.51 4.14 -10.88
C CYS A 127 15.87 4.99 -12.09
N ASN A 128 16.59 6.10 -11.90
CA ASN A 128 17.03 6.95 -13.02
C ASN A 128 18.11 6.30 -13.91
N ILE A 129 18.74 5.22 -13.43
CA ILE A 129 19.84 4.53 -14.11
C ILE A 129 19.30 3.36 -14.94
N HIS A 130 18.44 2.56 -14.31
CA HIS A 130 17.90 1.30 -14.83
C HIS A 130 16.39 1.43 -15.09
N PRO A 131 15.94 1.57 -16.35
CA PRO A 131 14.52 1.76 -16.69
C PRO A 131 13.63 0.56 -16.38
N GLU A 132 14.18 -0.59 -16.05
CA GLU A 132 13.45 -1.79 -15.65
C GLU A 132 13.05 -1.79 -14.16
N MET A 133 13.65 -0.91 -13.36
CA MET A 133 13.40 -0.85 -11.93
C MET A 133 12.19 0.03 -11.62
N ALA A 134 11.09 -0.63 -11.25
CA ALA A 134 9.89 0.02 -10.79
C ALA A 134 9.32 -0.67 -9.53
N ALA A 135 8.73 0.13 -8.66
CA ALA A 135 8.00 -0.30 -7.48
C ALA A 135 6.81 0.63 -7.24
N THR A 136 5.88 0.23 -6.39
CA THR A 136 4.73 1.02 -5.97
C THR A 136 4.54 0.91 -4.46
N ILE A 137 4.28 2.05 -3.83
CA ILE A 137 3.96 2.16 -2.41
C ILE A 137 2.50 2.61 -2.30
N LEU A 138 1.67 1.78 -1.67
CA LEU A 138 0.32 2.14 -1.25
C LEU A 138 0.40 2.78 0.14
N ILE A 139 0.09 4.07 0.24
CA ILE A 139 0.05 4.81 1.50
C ILE A 139 -1.41 4.85 1.95
N LEU A 140 -1.75 4.05 2.94
CA LEU A 140 -3.12 3.77 3.37
C LEU A 140 -3.49 4.56 4.63
N PRO A 141 -4.76 4.92 4.82
CA PRO A 141 -5.23 5.64 6.01
C PRO A 141 -5.21 4.80 7.29
N ASN A 142 -5.09 3.48 7.17
CA ASN A 142 -5.10 2.53 8.28
C ASN A 142 -4.17 1.33 7.97
N ARG A 143 -4.07 0.38 8.91
CA ARG A 143 -3.16 -0.78 8.80
C ARG A 143 -3.86 -2.06 8.34
N ARG A 144 -5.10 -1.98 7.89
CA ARG A 144 -5.92 -3.15 7.51
C ARG A 144 -5.69 -3.50 6.05
N HIS A 145 -4.58 -4.19 5.82
CA HIS A 145 -4.19 -4.73 4.53
C HIS A 145 -3.43 -6.05 4.69
N VAL A 146 -3.43 -6.87 3.65
CA VAL A 146 -2.65 -8.10 3.55
C VAL A 146 -2.21 -8.33 2.11
N VAL A 147 -1.12 -9.08 1.93
CA VAL A 147 -0.78 -9.69 0.64
C VAL A 147 -1.60 -10.98 0.52
N ALA A 148 -2.29 -11.18 -0.60
CA ALA A 148 -3.02 -12.41 -0.84
C ALA A 148 -2.07 -13.61 -0.96
N ALA A 149 -2.54 -14.79 -0.59
CA ALA A 149 -1.83 -16.03 -0.86
C ALA A 149 -1.76 -16.29 -2.37
N ALA A 150 -0.83 -17.14 -2.81
CA ALA A 150 -0.67 -17.48 -4.23
C ALA A 150 -1.95 -18.09 -4.85
N ASP A 151 -2.78 -18.77 -4.04
CA ASP A 151 -4.08 -19.32 -4.44
C ASP A 151 -5.23 -18.28 -4.40
N GLY A 152 -4.92 -17.02 -4.12
CA GLY A 152 -5.86 -15.91 -4.07
C GLY A 152 -6.53 -15.70 -2.72
N LYS A 153 -6.38 -16.60 -1.75
CA LYS A 153 -7.04 -16.44 -0.44
C LYS A 153 -6.43 -15.30 0.36
N PHE A 154 -7.27 -14.60 1.11
CA PHE A 154 -6.80 -13.59 2.06
C PHE A 154 -7.71 -13.55 3.30
N ALA A 155 -7.17 -12.97 4.38
CA ALA A 155 -7.91 -12.64 5.58
C ALA A 155 -7.33 -11.36 6.20
N ILE A 156 -8.19 -10.37 6.45
CA ILE A 156 -7.83 -9.11 7.11
C ILE A 156 -8.51 -9.08 8.47
N ASP A 157 -7.72 -9.19 9.53
CA ASP A 157 -8.20 -9.24 10.90
C ASP A 157 -8.34 -7.84 11.52
N GLY A 158 -9.24 -7.73 12.52
CA GLY A 158 -9.40 -6.55 13.35
C GLY A 158 -10.01 -5.36 12.62
N VAL A 159 -10.79 -5.59 11.57
CA VAL A 159 -11.53 -4.54 10.86
C VAL A 159 -12.66 -4.04 11.78
N PRO A 160 -12.78 -2.73 12.06
CA PRO A 160 -13.85 -2.22 12.92
C PRO A 160 -15.24 -2.58 12.39
N PRO A 161 -16.27 -2.76 13.23
CA PRO A 161 -17.64 -2.92 12.76
C PRO A 161 -18.10 -1.69 11.97
N GLY A 162 -18.74 -1.90 10.82
CA GLY A 162 -19.19 -0.83 9.92
C GLY A 162 -19.28 -1.26 8.47
N ASP A 163 -19.65 -0.32 7.61
CA ASP A 163 -19.69 -0.49 6.16
C ASP A 163 -18.44 0.11 5.54
N TRP A 164 -17.66 -0.72 4.84
CA TRP A 164 -16.35 -0.35 4.32
C TRP A 164 -16.20 -0.70 2.84
N THR A 165 -15.18 -0.12 2.23
CA THR A 165 -14.75 -0.46 0.88
C THR A 165 -13.45 -1.23 0.93
N VAL A 166 -13.43 -2.40 0.30
CA VAL A 166 -12.26 -3.25 0.12
C VAL A 166 -11.74 -3.13 -1.30
N TYR A 167 -10.42 -3.04 -1.42
CA TYR A 167 -9.71 -2.96 -2.68
C TYR A 167 -8.78 -4.15 -2.82
N ALA A 168 -8.59 -4.65 -4.04
CA ALA A 168 -7.41 -5.42 -4.41
C ALA A 168 -6.58 -4.61 -5.43
N TYR A 169 -5.27 -4.54 -5.19
CA TYR A 169 -4.33 -3.78 -6.01
C TYR A 169 -3.11 -4.62 -6.36
N ALA A 170 -2.71 -4.56 -7.63
CA ALA A 170 -1.42 -5.03 -8.10
C ALA A 170 -0.81 -3.94 -9.01
N ARG A 171 0.52 -3.79 -9.03
CA ARG A 171 1.21 -2.73 -9.79
C ARG A 171 0.78 -2.65 -11.25
N ARG A 172 0.68 -3.82 -11.87
CA ARG A 172 0.37 -3.97 -13.28
C ARG A 172 -1.13 -4.07 -13.54
N ALA A 173 -1.99 -3.99 -12.54
CA ALA A 173 -3.41 -4.14 -12.75
C ALA A 173 -3.96 -3.03 -13.67
N THR A 174 -4.83 -3.39 -14.60
CA THR A 174 -5.51 -2.41 -15.47
C THR A 174 -6.37 -1.42 -14.68
N LYS A 175 -6.93 -1.89 -13.56
CA LYS A 175 -7.63 -1.11 -12.54
C LYS A 175 -7.65 -1.90 -11.23
N PRO A 176 -7.73 -1.24 -10.06
CA PRO A 176 -7.99 -1.96 -8.81
C PRO A 176 -9.38 -2.61 -8.83
N ALA A 177 -9.52 -3.75 -8.18
CA ALA A 177 -10.82 -4.34 -7.89
C ALA A 177 -11.41 -3.66 -6.65
N ILE A 178 -12.73 -3.50 -6.59
CA ILE A 178 -13.42 -2.77 -5.51
C ILE A 178 -14.68 -3.55 -5.12
N ALA A 179 -14.91 -3.73 -3.81
CA ALA A 179 -16.14 -4.27 -3.26
C ALA A 179 -16.54 -3.55 -1.97
N SER A 180 -17.85 -3.47 -1.69
CA SER A 180 -18.37 -3.03 -0.40
C SER A 180 -18.53 -4.22 0.55
N VAL A 181 -18.29 -4.02 1.84
CA VAL A 181 -18.43 -5.06 2.87
C VAL A 181 -19.04 -4.47 4.14
N THR A 182 -19.97 -5.19 4.76
CA THR A 182 -20.47 -4.90 6.10
C THR A 182 -19.78 -5.81 7.10
N VAL A 183 -19.00 -5.23 8.02
CA VAL A 183 -18.30 -5.97 9.07
C VAL A 183 -19.09 -5.85 10.37
N LYS A 184 -19.34 -6.99 11.02
CA LYS A 184 -19.94 -7.05 12.36
C LYS A 184 -18.87 -7.40 13.40
N SER A 185 -19.10 -6.96 14.64
CA SER A 185 -18.21 -7.23 15.78
C SER A 185 -17.95 -8.72 15.94
N GLY A 186 -16.66 -9.11 15.94
CA GLY A 186 -16.20 -10.50 16.08
C GLY A 186 -16.65 -11.48 14.99
N ALA A 187 -17.21 -10.99 13.88
CA ALA A 187 -17.73 -11.84 12.80
C ALA A 187 -16.84 -11.78 11.54
N GLU A 188 -16.95 -12.81 10.72
CA GLU A 188 -16.38 -12.82 9.37
C GLU A 188 -17.35 -12.22 8.35
N ALA A 189 -16.81 -11.42 7.44
CA ALA A 189 -17.49 -10.94 6.25
C ALA A 189 -16.73 -11.44 5.02
N MET A 190 -17.43 -12.08 4.09
CA MET A 190 -16.84 -12.70 2.91
C MET A 190 -17.04 -11.83 1.68
N ILE A 191 -15.98 -11.68 0.87
CA ILE A 191 -16.04 -11.02 -0.44
C ILE A 191 -15.19 -11.78 -1.45
N ASP A 192 -15.48 -11.60 -2.74
CA ASP A 192 -14.60 -12.02 -3.82
C ASP A 192 -14.23 -10.83 -4.69
N LEU A 193 -13.00 -10.81 -5.16
CA LEU A 193 -12.44 -9.76 -6.00
C LEU A 193 -11.82 -10.38 -7.25
N GLU A 194 -11.88 -9.65 -8.36
CA GLU A 194 -11.23 -10.05 -9.60
C GLU A 194 -10.41 -8.87 -10.14
N ILE A 195 -9.15 -9.14 -10.44
CA ILE A 195 -8.20 -8.17 -10.94
C ILE A 195 -7.49 -8.73 -12.17
N VAL A 196 -7.23 -7.88 -13.17
CA VAL A 196 -6.62 -8.28 -14.44
C VAL A 196 -5.28 -7.58 -14.61
N ARG A 197 -4.23 -8.36 -14.86
CA ARG A 197 -2.87 -7.90 -15.13
C ARG A 197 -2.85 -7.23 -16.50
N GLY A 198 -2.29 -6.03 -16.52
CA GLY A 198 -1.94 -5.27 -17.69
C GLY A 198 -0.44 -5.30 -17.99
N PRO A 199 -0.01 -4.52 -19.00
CA PRO A 199 1.40 -4.34 -19.29
C PRO A 199 2.10 -3.59 -18.15
N GLU A 200 3.42 -3.74 -18.06
CA GLU A 200 4.23 -2.86 -17.21
C GLU A 200 4.13 -1.42 -17.75
N PRO A 201 3.75 -0.44 -16.92
CA PRO A 201 3.69 0.95 -17.36
C PRO A 201 5.06 1.45 -17.79
N ALA A 202 5.14 2.08 -18.97
CA ALA A 202 6.34 2.82 -19.35
C ALA A 202 6.48 4.05 -18.43
N HIS A 203 7.70 4.34 -17.98
CA HIS A 203 8.00 5.52 -17.19
C HIS A 203 9.15 6.33 -17.79
N LEU A 204 9.20 7.60 -17.40
CA LEU A 204 10.24 8.54 -17.77
C LEU A 204 11.35 8.53 -16.71
N ASN A 205 12.50 9.09 -17.07
CA ASN A 205 13.59 9.33 -16.15
C ASN A 205 13.21 10.43 -15.13
N LYS A 206 14.10 10.74 -14.19
CA LYS A 206 13.80 11.71 -13.13
C LYS A 206 13.65 13.15 -13.62
N TYR A 207 14.03 13.44 -14.86
CA TYR A 207 13.87 14.74 -15.51
C TYR A 207 12.60 14.84 -16.36
N GLY A 208 11.80 13.77 -16.44
CA GLY A 208 10.60 13.73 -17.28
C GLY A 208 10.92 13.47 -18.76
N GLU A 209 12.03 12.82 -19.06
CA GLU A 209 12.47 12.49 -20.42
C GLU A 209 12.50 10.97 -20.62
N LYS A 210 12.52 10.52 -21.88
CA LYS A 210 12.76 9.10 -22.18
C LYS A 210 14.18 8.70 -21.77
N TYR A 211 14.35 7.45 -21.38
CA TYR A 211 15.68 6.88 -21.16
C TYR A 211 16.45 6.84 -22.48
N LYS A 212 17.77 7.08 -22.42
CA LYS A 212 18.67 6.87 -23.56
C LYS A 212 18.89 5.37 -23.75
N ASP A 213 19.14 4.94 -24.98
CA ASP A 213 19.39 3.54 -25.32
C ASP A 213 20.52 2.96 -24.43
N GLY A 214 20.25 1.83 -23.77
CA GLY A 214 21.19 1.16 -22.86
C GLY A 214 21.12 1.60 -21.38
N GLY A 215 20.22 2.51 -21.01
CA GLY A 215 20.14 3.07 -19.65
C GLY A 215 21.17 4.19 -19.44
N GLN A 216 21.03 4.98 -18.37
CA GLN A 216 22.01 6.02 -18.08
C GLN A 216 23.23 5.39 -17.42
N VAL A 217 24.30 5.15 -18.19
CA VAL A 217 25.57 4.63 -17.66
C VAL A 217 26.23 5.73 -16.83
N TYR A 218 26.12 5.63 -15.51
CA TYR A 218 26.93 6.41 -14.59
C TYR A 218 28.17 5.58 -14.24
N HIS A 219 29.34 6.03 -14.70
CA HIS A 219 30.65 5.50 -14.33
C HIS A 219 30.95 5.73 -12.84
#